data_AF-A0A3C0X045-F1
#
_entry.id   AF-A0A3C0X045-F1
#
_cell.length_a   1.000
_cell.length_b   1.000
_cell.length_c   1.000
_cell.angle_alpha   90.00
_cell.angle_beta   90.00
_cell.angle_gamma   90.00
#
_symmetry.space_group_name_H-M   'P 1'
#
loop_
_entity.id
_entity.type
_entity.pdbx_description
1 polymer ?
#
loop_
_entity_poly.entity_id
_entity_poly.type
_entity_poly.pdbx_seq_one_letter_code
_entity_poly.pdbx_strand_id
1 'polypeptide(L)'
;RVPLIAGTGSNDTVYSVGLCEDAEKAGADAFLMVTPYYNKTSQRGLIAHYNYIADRVNKPIILYNVPSRTGVAIKPETYKELAKHPNIVATKEANGDLSAVAKTRYLCGDELDIYSGNDDQAVPIMSLGGIG
;
A
#
# COMPACT_ATOMS: atom_id res chain seq x y z
N ARG A 1 11.21 20.26 9.88
CA ARG A 1 11.47 18.80 9.78
C ARG A 1 10.29 18.21 9.00
N VAL A 2 10.51 17.17 8.19
CA VAL A 2 9.48 16.54 7.34
C VAL A 2 9.53 15.01 7.52
N PRO A 3 8.40 14.29 7.37
CA PRO A 3 8.41 12.82 7.41
C PRO A 3 9.19 12.21 6.24
N LEU A 4 9.87 11.09 6.48
CA LEU A 4 10.57 10.30 5.47
C LEU A 4 9.92 8.91 5.32
N ILE A 5 9.45 8.61 4.11
CA ILE A 5 8.85 7.32 3.76
C ILE A 5 9.84 6.54 2.92
N ALA A 6 10.25 5.35 3.39
CA ALA A 6 11.19 4.50 2.67
C ALA A 6 10.46 3.46 1.81
N GLY A 7 10.93 3.22 0.59
CA GLY A 7 10.45 2.11 -0.23
C GLY A 7 11.03 0.78 0.24
N THR A 8 10.18 -0.12 0.73
CA THR A 8 10.62 -1.41 1.33
C THR A 8 9.84 -2.61 0.80
N GLY A 9 8.99 -2.42 -0.21
CA GLY A 9 8.29 -3.52 -0.86
C GLY A 9 9.19 -4.38 -1.74
N SER A 10 9.01 -5.69 -1.68
CA SER A 10 9.65 -6.69 -2.53
C SER A 10 8.64 -7.78 -2.91
N ASN A 11 8.98 -8.56 -3.94
CA ASN A 11 8.26 -9.78 -4.29
C ASN A 11 8.62 -10.99 -3.42
N ASP A 12 9.58 -10.83 -2.51
CA ASP A 12 9.91 -11.78 -1.44
C ASP A 12 9.48 -11.20 -0.08
N THR A 13 8.53 -11.89 0.58
CA THR A 13 7.94 -11.48 1.85
C THR A 13 8.98 -11.35 2.98
N VAL A 14 9.95 -12.27 3.07
CA VAL A 14 10.94 -12.25 4.15
C VAL A 14 11.97 -11.17 3.89
N TYR A 15 12.37 -10.99 2.63
CA TYR A 15 13.28 -9.91 2.26
C TYR A 15 12.70 -8.52 2.54
N SER A 16 11.40 -8.31 2.29
CA SER A 16 10.72 -7.05 2.63
C SER A 16 10.83 -6.70 4.12
N VAL A 17 10.82 -7.68 5.03
CA VAL A 17 11.00 -7.43 6.47
C VAL A 17 12.39 -6.89 6.76
N GLY A 18 13.44 -7.47 6.17
CA GLY A 18 14.81 -6.96 6.31
C GLY A 18 14.97 -5.53 5.80
N LEU A 19 14.32 -5.19 4.66
CA LEU A 19 14.30 -3.81 4.15
C LEU A 19 13.61 -2.84 5.11
N CYS A 20 12.51 -3.25 5.75
CA CYS A 20 11.84 -2.44 6.77
C CYS A 20 12.74 -2.19 7.98
N GLU A 21 13.42 -3.23 8.48
CA GLU A 21 14.34 -3.09 9.62
C GLU A 21 15.50 -2.14 9.30
N ASP A 22 16.07 -2.23 8.11
CA ASP A 22 17.18 -1.36 7.70
C ASP A 22 16.71 0.09 7.47
N ALA A 23 15.53 0.28 6.89
CA ALA A 23 14.91 1.60 6.75
C ALA A 23 14.57 2.23 8.11
N GLU A 24 14.08 1.45 9.08
CA GLU A 24 13.81 1.92 10.42
C GLU A 24 15.09 2.36 11.14
N LYS A 25 16.17 1.59 11.04
CA LYS A 25 17.50 1.96 11.57
C LYS A 25 18.04 3.24 10.92
N ALA A 26 17.72 3.48 9.65
CA ALA A 26 18.08 4.69 8.92
C ALA A 26 17.19 5.91 9.27
N GLY A 27 16.14 5.72 10.08
CA GLY A 27 15.27 6.80 10.55
C GLY A 27 14.01 7.03 9.70
N ALA A 28 13.53 6.03 8.95
CA ALA A 28 12.26 6.11 8.25
C ALA A 28 11.07 6.23 9.23
N ASP A 29 10.11 7.09 8.89
CA ASP A 29 8.88 7.30 9.64
C ASP A 29 7.78 6.32 9.22
N ALA A 30 7.81 5.83 7.98
CA ALA A 30 6.88 4.86 7.42
C ALA A 30 7.48 4.09 6.22
N PHE A 31 6.76 3.07 5.76
CA PHE A 31 7.17 2.18 4.68
C PHE A 31 6.21 2.25 3.49
N LEU A 32 6.74 2.40 2.28
CA LEU A 32 5.99 2.28 1.03
C LEU A 32 6.22 0.89 0.42
N MET A 33 5.16 0.07 0.35
CA MET A 33 5.26 -1.36 0.04
C MET A 33 4.51 -1.73 -1.23
N VAL A 34 5.25 -1.79 -2.33
CA VAL A 34 4.74 -2.26 -3.62
C VAL A 34 4.26 -3.71 -3.55
N THR A 35 3.18 -4.03 -4.27
CA THR A 35 2.72 -5.42 -4.43
C THR A 35 3.81 -6.33 -4.98
N PRO A 36 3.84 -7.63 -4.60
CA PRO A 36 4.73 -8.61 -5.20
C PRO A 36 4.64 -8.60 -6.73
N TYR A 37 5.78 -8.35 -7.36
CA TYR A 37 5.94 -8.22 -8.80
C TYR A 37 6.63 -9.44 -9.41
N TYR A 38 6.38 -9.68 -10.70
CA TYR A 38 6.87 -10.84 -11.47
C TYR A 38 6.30 -12.19 -11.04
N ASN A 39 6.55 -12.65 -9.81
CA ASN A 39 6.00 -13.91 -9.30
C ASN A 39 4.47 -13.88 -9.16
N LYS A 40 3.92 -12.69 -8.95
CA LYS A 40 2.51 -12.42 -8.65
C LYS A 40 2.04 -13.20 -7.41
N THR A 41 0.79 -13.00 -7.04
CA THR A 41 0.12 -13.83 -6.04
C THR A 41 -1.39 -13.69 -6.16
N SER A 42 -2.13 -14.49 -5.41
CA SER A 42 -3.60 -14.35 -5.28
C SER A 42 -3.95 -13.22 -4.30
N GLN A 43 -5.20 -12.76 -4.28
CA GLN A 43 -5.65 -11.78 -3.28
C GLN A 43 -5.45 -12.30 -1.83
N ARG A 44 -5.71 -13.59 -1.59
CA ARG A 44 -5.39 -14.24 -0.30
C ARG A 44 -3.90 -14.18 0.02
N GLY A 45 -3.05 -14.32 -1.00
CA GLY A 45 -1.61 -14.21 -0.86
C GLY A 45 -1.14 -12.78 -0.60
N LEU A 46 -1.80 -11.75 -1.17
CA LEU A 46 -1.55 -10.35 -0.80
C LEU A 46 -1.86 -10.10 0.68
N ILE A 47 -3.01 -10.60 1.16
CA ILE A 47 -3.40 -10.49 2.58
C ILE A 47 -2.34 -11.13 3.47
N ALA A 48 -1.94 -12.37 3.17
CA ALA A 48 -0.92 -13.07 3.93
C ALA A 48 0.46 -12.37 3.87
N HIS A 49 0.86 -11.87 2.70
CA HIS A 49 2.13 -11.17 2.49
C HIS A 49 2.21 -9.90 3.35
N TYR A 50 1.20 -9.03 3.25
CA TYR A 50 1.23 -7.75 3.97
C TYR A 50 1.03 -7.93 5.48
N ASN A 51 0.12 -8.81 5.93
CA ASN A 51 -0.04 -9.07 7.37
C ASN A 51 1.24 -9.66 7.97
N TYR A 52 1.90 -10.60 7.28
CA TYR A 52 3.17 -11.17 7.76
C TYR A 52 4.22 -10.09 8.04
N ILE A 53 4.32 -9.10 7.14
CA ILE A 53 5.26 -7.98 7.29
C ILE A 53 4.77 -7.04 8.39
N ALA A 54 3.50 -6.65 8.36
CA ALA A 54 2.91 -5.68 9.28
C ALA A 54 2.95 -6.15 10.74
N ASP A 55 2.87 -7.47 10.98
CA ASP A 55 3.04 -8.11 12.29
C ASP A 55 4.47 -8.01 12.85
N ARG A 56 5.47 -7.69 12.02
CA ARG A 56 6.91 -7.75 12.34
C ARG A 56 7.61 -6.40 12.33
N VAL A 57 6.88 -5.33 12.07
CA VAL A 57 7.43 -3.97 11.99
C VAL A 57 6.63 -3.02 12.86
N ASN A 58 7.26 -1.93 13.29
CA ASN A 58 6.67 -0.98 14.26
C ASN A 58 6.29 0.36 13.64
N LYS A 59 6.36 0.49 12.31
CA LYS A 59 6.06 1.73 11.59
C LYS A 59 4.85 1.56 10.67
N PRO A 60 4.14 2.66 10.37
CA PRO A 60 3.04 2.64 9.41
C PRO A 60 3.48 2.16 8.02
N ILE A 61 2.59 1.43 7.37
CA ILE A 61 2.73 0.87 6.04
C ILE A 61 1.73 1.54 5.10
N ILE A 62 2.26 1.98 3.97
CA ILE A 62 1.53 2.49 2.82
C ILE A 62 1.64 1.43 1.72
N LEU A 63 0.53 0.80 1.39
CA LEU A 63 0.48 -0.17 0.29
C LEU A 63 0.70 0.57 -1.04
N TYR A 64 1.33 -0.08 -2.02
CA TYR A 64 1.51 0.53 -3.35
C TYR A 64 1.04 -0.39 -4.47
N ASN A 65 -0.04 0.03 -5.13
CA ASN A 65 -0.73 -0.72 -6.17
C ASN A 65 -0.49 -0.09 -7.53
N VAL A 66 0.33 -0.76 -8.35
CA VAL A 66 0.74 -0.32 -9.69
C VAL A 66 0.74 -1.50 -10.68
N PRO A 67 -0.44 -2.06 -10.99
CA PRO A 67 -0.57 -3.30 -11.76
C PRO A 67 0.10 -3.28 -13.14
N SER A 68 0.22 -2.10 -13.76
CA SER A 68 0.95 -1.92 -15.02
C SER A 68 2.45 -2.31 -14.92
N ARG A 69 3.02 -2.31 -13.71
CA ARG A 69 4.40 -2.72 -13.43
C ARG A 69 4.50 -4.07 -12.73
N THR A 70 3.53 -4.42 -11.88
CA THR A 70 3.63 -5.61 -11.02
C THR A 70 2.92 -6.83 -11.60
N GLY A 71 1.97 -6.64 -12.52
CA GLY A 71 1.14 -7.71 -13.07
C GLY A 71 0.11 -8.26 -12.08
N VAL A 72 -0.09 -7.59 -10.94
CA VAL A 72 -1.13 -7.91 -9.94
C VAL A 72 -1.73 -6.61 -9.41
N ALA A 73 -3.06 -6.58 -9.26
CA ALA A 73 -3.77 -5.48 -8.64
C ALA A 73 -4.26 -5.89 -7.24
N ILE A 74 -4.24 -4.96 -6.29
CA ILE A 74 -4.99 -5.09 -5.04
C ILE A 74 -6.45 -4.72 -5.34
N LYS A 75 -7.40 -5.59 -4.98
CA LYS A 75 -8.84 -5.29 -5.13
C LYS A 75 -9.36 -4.46 -3.94
N PRO A 76 -10.42 -3.64 -4.13
CA PRO A 76 -11.07 -2.90 -3.04
C PRO A 76 -11.45 -3.75 -1.81
N GLU A 77 -11.90 -4.99 -2.02
CA GLU A 77 -12.23 -5.89 -0.90
C GLU A 77 -10.98 -6.40 -0.16
N THR A 78 -9.85 -6.47 -0.85
CA THR A 78 -8.56 -6.84 -0.24
C THR A 78 -8.01 -5.67 0.57
N TYR A 79 -8.18 -4.43 0.12
CA TYR A 79 -7.90 -3.26 0.93
C TYR A 79 -8.72 -3.24 2.22
N LYS A 80 -10.03 -3.51 2.13
CA LYS A 80 -10.90 -3.57 3.31
C LYS A 80 -10.42 -4.59 4.35
N GLU A 81 -9.89 -5.73 3.91
CA GLU A 81 -9.33 -6.71 4.84
C GLU A 81 -8.01 -6.25 5.45
N LEU A 82 -7.13 -5.68 4.62
CA LEU A 82 -5.81 -5.20 5.05
C LEU A 82 -5.88 -3.99 5.98
N ALA A 83 -6.83 -3.08 5.76
CA ALA A 83 -7.04 -1.87 6.58
C ALA A 83 -7.41 -2.18 8.04
N LYS A 84 -7.83 -3.41 8.34
CA LYS A 84 -8.06 -3.86 9.73
C LYS A 84 -6.76 -3.97 10.54
N HIS A 85 -5.61 -4.08 9.88
CA HIS A 85 -4.32 -4.19 10.56
C HIS A 85 -3.85 -2.79 10.99
N PRO A 86 -3.52 -2.56 12.27
CA PRO A 86 -3.25 -1.21 12.80
C PRO A 86 -2.05 -0.50 12.14
N ASN A 87 -1.09 -1.26 11.62
CA ASN A 87 0.06 -0.71 10.90
C ASN A 87 -0.22 -0.40 9.42
N ILE A 88 -1.32 -0.85 8.82
CA ILE A 88 -1.63 -0.58 7.40
C ILE A 88 -2.58 0.60 7.34
N VAL A 89 -2.03 1.78 7.04
CA VAL A 89 -2.75 3.05 7.23
C VAL A 89 -3.15 3.72 5.92
N ALA A 90 -2.50 3.37 4.81
CA ALA A 90 -2.75 4.03 3.54
C ALA A 90 -2.46 3.15 2.32
N THR A 91 -2.89 3.62 1.16
CA THR A 91 -2.52 3.10 -0.14
C THR A 91 -2.11 4.23 -1.10
N LYS A 92 -1.04 3.99 -1.87
CA LYS A 92 -0.70 4.73 -3.07
C LYS A 92 -1.32 4.01 -4.27
N GLU A 93 -2.31 4.62 -4.89
CA GLU A 93 -3.08 4.05 -5.99
C GLU A 93 -2.58 4.57 -7.35
N ALA A 94 -1.93 3.69 -8.11
CA ALA A 94 -1.50 3.93 -9.48
C ALA A 94 -2.15 2.92 -10.45
N ASN A 95 -3.36 2.44 -10.13
CA ASN A 95 -4.06 1.44 -10.93
C ASN A 95 -4.75 2.02 -12.18
N GLY A 96 -4.91 3.34 -12.27
CA GLY A 96 -5.55 4.02 -13.41
C GLY A 96 -7.09 3.99 -13.40
N ASP A 97 -7.70 3.28 -12.46
CA ASP A 97 -9.13 2.99 -12.36
C ASP A 97 -9.80 3.78 -11.22
N LEU A 98 -10.38 4.93 -11.57
CA LEU A 98 -11.12 5.78 -10.63
C LEU A 98 -12.36 5.09 -10.04
N SER A 99 -12.96 4.11 -10.72
CA SER A 99 -14.09 3.36 -10.18
C SER A 99 -13.63 2.43 -9.05
N ALA A 100 -12.46 1.80 -9.21
CA ALA A 100 -11.84 1.03 -8.15
C ALA A 100 -11.47 1.92 -6.95
N VAL A 101 -10.89 3.10 -7.19
CA VAL A 101 -10.56 4.07 -6.11
C VAL A 101 -11.81 4.50 -5.34
N ALA A 102 -12.89 4.88 -6.04
CA ALA A 102 -14.16 5.24 -5.40
C ALA A 102 -14.73 4.08 -4.55
N LYS A 103 -14.62 2.84 -5.04
CA LYS A 103 -15.04 1.65 -4.29
C LYS A 103 -14.17 1.40 -3.07
N THR A 104 -12.85 1.58 -3.16
CA THR A 104 -11.92 1.47 -2.02
C THR A 104 -12.29 2.50 -0.95
N ARG A 105 -12.52 3.76 -1.31
CA ARG A 105 -12.96 4.79 -0.36
C ARG A 105 -14.29 4.44 0.30
N TYR A 106 -15.28 3.97 -0.46
CA TYR A 106 -16.57 3.53 0.07
C TYR A 106 -16.43 2.37 1.08
N LEU A 107 -15.56 1.40 0.79
CA LEU A 107 -15.42 0.19 1.59
C LEU A 107 -14.57 0.36 2.86
N CYS A 108 -13.54 1.20 2.80
CA CYS A 108 -12.58 1.39 3.90
C CYS A 108 -12.90 2.64 4.74
N GLY A 109 -13.65 3.60 4.21
CA GLY A 109 -13.90 4.86 4.92
C GLY A 109 -12.59 5.50 5.38
N ASP A 110 -12.55 5.90 6.66
CA ASP A 110 -11.39 6.54 7.29
C ASP A 110 -10.35 5.53 7.84
N GLU A 111 -10.53 4.22 7.61
CA GLU A 111 -9.56 3.19 8.02
C GLU A 111 -8.36 3.10 7.06
N LEU A 112 -8.43 3.72 5.88
CA LEU A 112 -7.37 3.67 4.89
C LEU A 112 -7.29 4.98 4.08
N ASP A 113 -6.19 5.70 4.25
CA ASP A 113 -5.90 6.90 3.44
C ASP A 113 -5.54 6.51 2.00
N ILE A 114 -5.90 7.37 1.04
CA ILE A 114 -5.62 7.14 -0.39
C ILE A 114 -4.77 8.29 -0.92
N TYR A 115 -3.62 7.94 -1.47
CA TYR A 115 -2.74 8.83 -2.23
C TYR A 115 -2.75 8.45 -3.70
N SER A 116 -2.74 9.45 -4.58
CA SER A 116 -2.53 9.21 -6.00
C SER A 116 -1.11 8.72 -6.27
N GLY A 117 -0.99 7.72 -7.13
CA GLY A 117 0.28 7.31 -7.71
C GLY A 117 0.47 7.73 -9.16
N ASN A 118 -0.50 8.46 -9.74
CA ASN A 118 -0.50 8.99 -11.10
C ASN A 118 -0.78 10.50 -11.07
N ASP A 119 0.15 11.32 -11.57
CA ASP A 119 0.04 12.78 -11.48
C ASP A 119 -1.17 13.33 -12.22
N ASP A 120 -1.51 12.76 -13.37
CA ASP A 120 -2.68 13.13 -14.19
C ASP A 120 -4.03 12.81 -13.51
N GLN A 121 -4.01 11.94 -12.49
CA GLN A 121 -5.18 11.54 -11.72
C GLN A 121 -5.18 12.06 -10.27
N ALA A 122 -4.21 12.88 -9.87
CA ALA A 122 -4.14 13.42 -8.52
C ALA A 122 -5.41 14.20 -8.13
N VAL A 123 -5.84 15.12 -8.99
CA VAL A 123 -7.06 15.93 -8.78
C VAL A 123 -8.33 15.06 -8.64
N PRO A 124 -8.65 14.14 -9.57
CA PRO A 124 -9.85 13.31 -9.42
C PRO A 124 -9.78 12.36 -8.22
N ILE A 125 -8.61 11.81 -7.86
CA ILE A 125 -8.48 10.96 -6.67
C ILE A 125 -8.72 11.76 -5.39
N MET A 126 -8.16 12.97 -5.27
CA MET A 126 -8.46 13.86 -4.13
C MET A 126 -9.94 14.26 -4.09
N SER A 127 -10.58 14.45 -5.23
CA SER A 127 -12.03 14.73 -5.31
C SER A 127 -12.90 13.57 -4.82
N LEU A 128 -12.37 12.34 -4.83
CA LEU A 128 -13.01 11.14 -4.29
C LEU A 128 -12.68 10.90 -2.81
N GLY A 129 -11.98 11.81 -2.14
CA GLY A 129 -11.59 11.69 -0.74
C GLY A 129 -10.17 11.17 -0.50
N GLY A 130 -9.34 11.08 -1.54
CA GLY A 130 -7.90 10.95 -1.37
C GLY A 130 -7.28 12.22 -0.75
N ILE A 131 -6.10 12.08 -0.15
CA ILE A 131 -5.45 13.14 0.64
C ILE A 131 -4.12 13.64 0.06
N GLY A 132 -3.74 13.15 -1.13
CA GLY A 132 -2.57 13.62 -1.88
C GLY A 132 -2.25 12.76 -3.07
#